data_AF-A0A3D4HGK8-F1
#
_entry.id   AF-A0A3D4HGK8-F1
#
_cell.length_a   1.000
_cell.length_b   1.000
_cell.length_c   1.000
_cell.angle_alpha   90.00
_cell.angle_beta   90.00
_cell.angle_gamma   90.00
#
_symmetry.space_group_name_H-M   'P 1'
#
loop_
_entity.id
_entity.type
_entity.pdbx_description
1 polymer ?
#
loop_
_entity_poly.entity_id
_entity_poly.type
_entity_poly.pdbx_seq_one_letter_code
_entity_poly.pdbx_strand_id
1 'polypeptide(L)'
;SELNRNPQIHVAAIHALGILFSDGVLSDKEMEGVLTTLLRLITQAHYKHPVVLAASQCMQTLLLGGILTDIRREAVLKAIIRVIVSPRTPLDRRIQLMHTLDVETLAPVLSPKLRVIYLECLPLFIRNNDLQILAEERLIQLLRHDILSPSELTELGNALHPLIHHDSEHMRVRMIRVLTEGILAPHLDLEFRQACITAFSELLKDPSLIVSGALFESLAQIYEYHEDLIPLPIFYDGLMRLLVHQDAIIANASVELLKRFHMELSIQKVLASI
;
A
#
# COMPACT_ATOMS: atom_id res chain seq x y z
N SER A 1 24.29 11.70 27.80
CA SER A 1 24.47 13.17 27.93
C SER A 1 25.61 13.67 27.06
N GLU A 2 26.77 12.99 26.99
CA GLU A 2 27.86 13.34 26.05
C GLU A 2 27.53 13.02 24.58
N LEU A 3 26.67 12.01 24.37
CA LEU A 3 26.12 11.57 23.08
C LEU A 3 25.19 12.60 22.36
N ASN A 4 25.04 13.83 22.87
CA ASN A 4 24.30 14.90 22.16
C ASN A 4 25.21 16.06 21.72
N ARG A 5 26.48 16.05 22.14
CA ARG A 5 27.41 17.18 21.92
C ARG A 5 28.09 17.14 20.55
N ASN A 6 28.24 15.96 19.94
CA ASN A 6 28.85 15.83 18.61
C ASN A 6 28.11 14.79 17.74
N PRO A 7 27.18 15.22 16.86
CA PRO A 7 26.44 14.33 15.96
C PRO A 7 27.34 13.52 15.01
N GLN A 8 28.53 14.02 14.66
CA GLN A 8 29.43 13.33 13.73
C GLN A 8 30.00 12.04 14.33
N ILE A 9 30.29 12.03 15.64
CA ILE A 9 30.73 10.81 16.34
C ILE A 9 29.63 9.74 16.30
N HIS A 10 28.36 10.15 16.40
CA HIS A 10 27.23 9.23 16.32
C HIS A 10 27.08 8.63 14.94
N VAL A 11 27.15 9.48 13.91
CA VAL A 11 27.06 9.02 12.51
C VAL A 11 28.19 8.04 12.22
N ALA A 12 29.43 8.35 12.62
CA ALA A 12 30.57 7.46 12.45
C ALA A 12 30.38 6.13 13.19
N ALA A 13 29.91 6.15 14.43
CA ALA A 13 29.64 4.93 15.20
C ALA A 13 28.52 4.09 14.57
N ILE A 14 27.46 4.71 14.07
CA ILE A 14 26.35 4.02 13.40
C ILE A 14 26.83 3.39 12.08
N HIS A 15 27.64 4.10 11.29
CA HIS A 15 28.23 3.53 10.08
C HIS A 15 29.17 2.36 10.40
N ALA A 16 30.02 2.50 11.43
CA ALA A 16 30.89 1.42 11.87
C ALA A 16 30.09 0.19 12.33
N LEU A 17 28.98 0.39 13.06
CA LEU A 17 28.05 -0.69 13.36
C LEU A 17 27.53 -1.33 12.07
N GLY A 18 26.99 -0.55 11.14
CA GLY A 18 26.48 -1.05 9.85
C GLY A 18 27.47 -1.96 9.10
N ILE A 19 28.77 -1.61 9.10
CA ILE A 19 29.85 -2.42 8.52
C ILE A 19 30.06 -3.73 9.31
N LEU A 20 30.16 -3.66 10.64
CA LEU A 20 30.32 -4.86 11.48
C LEU A 20 29.14 -5.82 11.33
N PHE A 21 27.94 -5.30 11.05
CA PHE A 21 26.76 -6.11 10.76
C PHE A 21 26.80 -6.75 9.38
N SER A 22 27.22 -6.00 8.36
CA SER A 22 27.32 -6.57 7.02
C SER A 22 28.28 -7.75 7.01
N ASP A 23 29.32 -7.76 7.83
CA ASP A 23 30.31 -8.85 7.82
C ASP A 23 29.87 -10.11 8.60
N GLY A 24 28.65 -10.14 9.16
CA GLY A 24 28.10 -11.32 9.85
C GLY A 24 28.76 -11.66 11.19
N VAL A 25 29.54 -10.73 11.75
CA VAL A 25 30.42 -10.96 12.92
C VAL A 25 29.67 -11.07 14.24
N LEU A 26 28.43 -10.56 14.31
CA LEU A 26 27.68 -10.43 15.56
C LEU A 26 26.78 -11.64 15.86
N SER A 27 26.70 -12.00 17.14
CA SER A 27 25.74 -12.97 17.66
C SER A 27 24.30 -12.42 17.64
N ASP A 28 23.30 -13.29 17.76
CA ASP A 28 21.88 -12.87 17.75
C ASP A 28 21.53 -11.91 18.89
N LYS A 29 22.15 -12.10 20.07
CA LYS A 29 21.97 -11.23 21.23
C LYS A 29 22.57 -9.84 21.01
N GLU A 30 23.72 -9.77 20.37
CA GLU A 30 24.35 -8.48 20.01
C GLU A 30 23.54 -7.75 18.94
N MET A 31 22.98 -8.50 17.98
CA MET A 31 22.08 -7.96 16.98
C MET A 31 20.83 -7.34 17.62
N GLU A 32 20.19 -8.03 18.56
CA GLU A 32 19.03 -7.50 19.28
C GLU A 32 19.38 -6.19 20.03
N GLY A 33 20.54 -6.16 20.68
CA GLY A 33 21.02 -4.96 21.38
C GLY A 33 21.23 -3.76 20.45
N VAL A 34 21.74 -4.00 19.24
CA VAL A 34 21.92 -2.93 18.26
C VAL A 34 20.60 -2.51 17.63
N LEU A 35 19.73 -3.44 17.26
CA LEU A 35 18.38 -3.09 16.77
C LEU A 35 17.66 -2.21 17.79
N THR A 36 17.69 -2.59 19.06
CA THR A 36 17.15 -1.79 20.17
C THR A 36 17.77 -0.39 20.21
N THR A 37 19.07 -0.28 19.99
CA THR A 37 19.79 1.00 19.96
C THR A 37 19.39 1.87 18.77
N LEU A 38 19.37 1.30 17.56
CA LEU A 38 18.94 2.00 16.32
C LEU A 38 17.50 2.49 16.44
N LEU A 39 16.59 1.64 16.94
CA LEU A 39 15.20 2.01 17.21
C LEU A 39 15.11 3.17 18.20
N ARG A 40 15.89 3.13 19.29
CA ARG A 40 15.93 4.23 20.26
C ARG A 40 16.38 5.55 19.62
N LEU A 41 17.42 5.50 18.79
CA LEU A 41 17.93 6.68 18.09
C LEU A 41 16.88 7.31 17.18
N ILE A 42 16.06 6.50 16.52
CA ILE A 42 15.05 6.99 15.58
C ILE A 42 13.78 7.43 16.28
N THR A 43 13.35 6.74 17.34
CA THR A 43 12.08 7.06 18.02
C THR A 43 12.19 8.27 18.94
N GLN A 44 13.37 8.55 19.51
CA GLN A 44 13.50 9.61 20.52
C GLN A 44 13.69 11.00 19.90
N ALA A 45 12.74 11.91 20.17
CA ALA A 45 12.67 13.24 19.58
C ALA A 45 13.93 14.11 19.79
N HIS A 46 14.71 13.88 20.84
CA HIS A 46 15.89 14.69 21.16
C HIS A 46 17.11 14.42 20.28
N TYR A 47 17.13 13.32 19.51
CA TYR A 47 18.22 13.07 18.56
C TYR A 47 18.08 13.96 17.32
N LYS A 48 19.20 14.55 16.91
CA LYS A 48 19.27 15.43 15.74
C LYS A 48 19.12 14.63 14.45
N HIS A 49 18.59 15.29 13.42
CA HIS A 49 18.32 14.71 12.10
C HIS A 49 19.49 13.87 11.52
N PRO A 50 20.78 14.28 11.57
CA PRO A 50 21.87 13.47 11.01
C PRO A 50 22.03 12.09 11.68
N VAL A 51 21.74 12.00 12.98
CA VAL A 51 21.83 10.75 13.74
C VAL A 51 20.69 9.81 13.37
N VAL A 52 19.48 10.37 13.25
CA VAL A 52 18.27 9.64 12.83
C VAL A 52 18.44 9.11 11.41
N LEU A 53 18.90 9.95 10.48
CA LEU A 53 19.17 9.57 9.10
C LEU A 53 20.18 8.42 9.04
N ALA A 54 21.31 8.53 9.74
CA ALA A 54 22.31 7.47 9.77
C ALA A 54 21.75 6.16 10.35
N ALA A 55 20.93 6.23 11.41
CA ALA A 55 20.30 5.04 12.00
C ALA A 55 19.28 4.38 11.04
N SER A 56 18.47 5.19 10.34
CA SER A 56 17.54 4.71 9.31
C SER A 56 18.28 4.06 8.15
N GLN A 57 19.35 4.70 7.66
CA GLN A 57 20.22 4.16 6.61
C GLN A 57 20.89 2.85 7.06
N CYS A 58 21.36 2.78 8.30
CA CYS A 58 21.91 1.54 8.85
C CYS A 58 20.86 0.43 8.82
N MET A 59 19.61 0.68 9.23
CA MET A 59 18.54 -0.33 9.14
C MET A 59 18.22 -0.73 7.70
N GLN A 60 18.25 0.22 6.75
CA GLN A 60 18.13 -0.09 5.32
C GLN A 60 19.24 -1.04 4.85
N THR A 61 20.49 -0.73 5.20
CA THR A 61 21.63 -1.59 4.87
C THR A 61 21.53 -2.97 5.50
N LEU A 62 21.02 -3.08 6.73
CA LEU A 62 20.77 -4.38 7.36
C LEU A 62 19.71 -5.17 6.60
N LEU A 63 18.62 -4.52 6.20
CA LEU A 63 17.52 -5.18 5.49
C LEU A 63 17.94 -5.64 4.09
N LEU A 64 18.67 -4.79 3.35
CA LEU A 64 19.08 -5.03 1.96
C LEU A 64 20.42 -5.78 1.82
N GLY A 65 21.24 -5.79 2.86
CA GLY A 65 22.60 -6.36 2.82
C GLY A 65 22.56 -7.87 2.63
N GLY A 66 23.32 -8.37 1.64
CA GLY A 66 23.35 -9.77 1.20
C GLY A 66 23.77 -10.81 2.24
N ILE A 67 24.31 -10.38 3.38
CA ILE A 67 25.04 -11.25 4.32
C ILE A 67 24.17 -11.66 5.53
N LEU A 68 23.05 -10.98 5.79
CA LEU A 68 22.12 -11.39 6.84
C LEU A 68 21.23 -12.56 6.40
N THR A 69 21.03 -13.52 7.29
CA THR A 69 20.01 -14.57 7.14
C THR A 69 18.59 -13.98 7.15
N ASP A 70 17.63 -14.66 6.54
CA ASP A 70 16.22 -14.23 6.53
C ASP A 70 15.62 -14.03 7.94
N ILE A 71 15.99 -14.84 8.93
CA ILE A 71 15.53 -14.67 10.31
C ILE A 71 15.91 -13.29 10.87
N ARG A 72 17.12 -12.83 10.54
CA ARG A 72 17.66 -11.55 10.99
C ARG A 72 17.04 -10.38 10.23
N ARG A 73 16.87 -10.52 8.91
CA ARG A 73 16.15 -9.52 8.09
C ARG A 73 14.69 -9.39 8.50
N GLU A 74 14.05 -10.48 8.89
CA GLU A 74 12.69 -10.47 9.43
C GLU A 74 12.61 -9.62 10.71
N ALA A 75 13.57 -9.76 11.63
CA ALA A 75 13.62 -8.96 12.84
C ALA A 75 13.83 -7.46 12.54
N VAL A 76 14.71 -7.13 11.58
CA VAL A 76 14.92 -5.75 11.09
C VAL A 76 13.63 -5.20 10.48
N LEU A 77 12.98 -5.95 9.59
CA LEU A 77 11.74 -5.55 8.93
C LEU A 77 10.63 -5.27 9.95
N LYS A 78 10.40 -6.19 10.89
CA LYS A 78 9.42 -6.02 11.98
C LYS A 78 9.73 -4.81 12.86
N ALA A 79 11.01 -4.55 13.13
CA ALA A 79 11.46 -3.39 13.88
C ALA A 79 11.14 -2.08 13.14
N ILE A 80 11.43 -1.99 11.84
CA ILE A 80 11.09 -0.83 10.99
C ILE A 80 9.58 -0.61 10.98
N ILE A 81 8.79 -1.66 10.70
CA ILE A 81 7.32 -1.60 10.65
C ILE A 81 6.76 -1.06 11.96
N ARG A 82 7.25 -1.56 13.11
CA ARG A 82 6.83 -1.11 14.44
C ARG A 82 7.05 0.39 14.65
N VAL A 83 8.12 0.96 14.12
CA VAL A 83 8.38 2.41 14.20
C VAL A 83 7.45 3.19 13.29
N ILE A 84 7.22 2.70 12.07
CA ILE A 84 6.35 3.34 11.08
C ILE A 84 4.90 3.41 11.58
N VAL A 85 4.39 2.38 12.25
CA VAL A 85 3.01 2.39 12.78
C VAL A 85 2.88 3.08 14.14
N SER A 86 4.00 3.41 14.81
CA SER A 86 3.99 4.01 16.14
C SER A 86 3.66 5.51 16.08
N PRO A 87 2.54 5.97 16.66
CA PRO A 87 2.19 7.39 16.70
C PRO A 87 3.12 8.21 17.61
N ARG A 88 3.93 7.54 18.46
CA ARG A 88 4.92 8.21 19.32
C ARG A 88 6.17 8.66 18.55
N THR A 89 6.38 8.11 17.36
CA THR A 89 7.50 8.48 16.50
C THR A 89 7.10 9.72 15.68
N PRO A 90 7.93 10.76 15.61
CA PRO A 90 7.68 11.91 14.72
C PRO A 90 7.41 11.48 13.27
N LEU A 91 6.45 12.15 12.62
CA LEU A 91 5.95 11.79 11.29
C LEU A 91 7.06 11.80 10.22
N ASP A 92 7.93 12.81 10.24
CA ASP A 92 9.08 12.92 9.33
C ASP A 92 9.97 11.67 9.36
N ARG A 93 10.18 11.08 10.55
CA ARG A 93 10.99 9.87 10.73
C ARG A 93 10.26 8.62 10.27
N ARG A 94 8.94 8.57 10.47
CA ARG A 94 8.08 7.47 9.99
C ARG A 94 8.05 7.46 8.46
N ILE A 95 7.87 8.62 7.83
CA ILE A 95 7.95 8.79 6.36
C ILE A 95 9.33 8.39 5.87
N GLN A 96 10.41 8.81 6.54
CA GLN A 96 11.76 8.43 6.16
C GLN A 96 12.00 6.92 6.19
N LEU A 97 11.55 6.23 7.25
CA LEU A 97 11.61 4.76 7.32
C LEU A 97 10.69 4.08 6.32
N MET A 98 9.56 4.71 6.01
CA MET A 98 8.72 4.24 4.93
C MET A 98 9.51 4.31 3.62
N HIS A 99 10.20 5.41 3.29
CA HIS A 99 11.11 5.47 2.13
C HIS A 99 12.20 4.40 2.13
N THR A 100 12.71 3.98 3.29
CA THR A 100 13.56 2.78 3.39
C THR A 100 12.84 1.51 2.93
N LEU A 101 11.53 1.42 3.18
CA LEU A 101 10.64 0.38 2.69
C LEU A 101 10.18 0.53 1.23
N ASP A 102 10.94 1.21 0.38
CA ASP A 102 10.58 1.43 -1.02
C ASP A 102 10.49 0.14 -1.84
N VAL A 103 9.44 0.07 -2.68
CA VAL A 103 9.02 -1.12 -3.41
C VAL A 103 10.03 -1.50 -4.50
N GLU A 104 10.50 -0.52 -5.27
CA GLU A 104 11.47 -0.74 -6.35
C GLU A 104 12.80 -1.25 -5.80
N THR A 105 13.14 -0.84 -4.58
CA THR A 105 14.39 -1.23 -3.92
C THR A 105 14.28 -2.55 -3.16
N LEU A 106 13.16 -2.82 -2.47
CA LEU A 106 13.03 -3.98 -1.59
C LEU A 106 12.42 -5.21 -2.24
N ALA A 107 11.40 -5.03 -3.06
CA ALA A 107 10.69 -6.16 -3.63
C ALA A 107 11.60 -7.10 -4.46
N PRO A 108 12.65 -6.63 -5.18
CA PRO A 108 13.58 -7.56 -5.83
C PRO A 108 14.63 -8.17 -4.90
N VAL A 109 14.89 -7.59 -3.72
CA VAL A 109 15.99 -8.01 -2.81
C VAL A 109 15.51 -8.89 -1.65
N LEU A 110 14.25 -8.72 -1.23
CA LEU A 110 13.65 -9.52 -0.18
C LEU A 110 13.26 -10.91 -0.70
N SER A 111 13.46 -11.93 0.14
CA SER A 111 12.93 -13.26 -0.12
C SER A 111 11.39 -13.24 -0.10
N PRO A 112 10.71 -14.19 -0.77
CA PRO A 112 9.24 -14.22 -0.79
C PRO A 112 8.62 -14.20 0.60
N LYS A 113 9.24 -14.90 1.56
CA LYS A 113 8.82 -14.91 2.97
C LYS A 113 8.81 -13.51 3.58
N LEU A 114 9.84 -12.69 3.32
CA LEU A 114 9.94 -11.34 3.86
C LEU A 114 8.97 -10.38 3.18
N ARG A 115 8.71 -10.57 1.88
CA ARG A 115 7.70 -9.78 1.15
C ARG A 115 6.31 -10.03 1.70
N VAL A 116 5.92 -11.27 1.97
CA VAL A 116 4.64 -11.58 2.63
C VAL A 116 4.48 -10.80 3.94
N ILE A 117 5.50 -10.78 4.80
CA ILE A 117 5.45 -10.02 6.06
C ILE A 117 5.25 -8.51 5.81
N TYR A 118 5.89 -7.96 4.78
CA TYR A 118 5.68 -6.57 4.39
C TYR A 118 4.25 -6.32 3.87
N LEU A 119 3.74 -7.20 3.00
CA LEU A 119 2.40 -7.10 2.42
C LEU A 119 1.31 -7.17 3.50
N GLU A 120 1.43 -8.09 4.47
CA GLU A 120 0.54 -8.21 5.63
C GLU A 120 0.47 -6.92 6.48
N CYS A 121 1.52 -6.10 6.43
CA CYS A 121 1.60 -4.87 7.22
C CYS A 121 1.14 -3.62 6.46
N LEU A 122 0.98 -3.67 5.14
CA LEU A 122 0.48 -2.54 4.34
C LEU A 122 -0.86 -1.99 4.86
N PRO A 123 -1.85 -2.82 5.27
CA PRO A 123 -3.09 -2.31 5.85
C PRO A 123 -2.88 -1.45 7.11
N LEU A 124 -1.84 -1.71 7.89
CA LEU A 124 -1.51 -0.91 9.09
C LEU A 124 -1.04 0.49 8.71
N PHE A 125 -0.32 0.63 7.61
CA PHE A 125 0.12 1.93 7.10
C PHE A 125 -1.05 2.70 6.49
N ILE A 126 -1.91 2.00 5.74
CA ILE A 126 -3.10 2.58 5.12
C ILE A 126 -4.07 3.10 6.19
N ARG A 127 -4.30 2.34 7.27
CA ARG A 127 -5.14 2.77 8.41
C ARG A 127 -4.55 3.93 9.20
N ASN A 128 -3.29 4.29 8.97
CA ASN A 128 -2.67 5.42 9.64
C ASN A 128 -2.91 6.71 8.85
N ASN A 129 -3.74 7.60 9.40
CA ASN A 129 -4.15 8.84 8.72
C ASN A 129 -2.98 9.67 8.17
N ASP A 130 -1.82 9.67 8.84
CA ASP A 130 -0.66 10.46 8.43
C ASP A 130 0.10 9.83 7.25
N LEU A 131 0.00 8.50 7.07
CA LEU A 131 0.75 7.73 6.07
C LEU A 131 -0.14 7.17 4.96
N GLN A 132 -1.46 7.29 5.08
CA GLN A 132 -2.44 6.64 4.20
C GLN A 132 -2.18 6.89 2.71
N ILE A 133 -1.86 8.12 2.30
CA ILE A 133 -1.64 8.49 0.89
C ILE A 133 -0.38 7.79 0.38
N LEU A 134 0.72 7.92 1.11
CA LEU A 134 2.00 7.31 0.73
C LEU A 134 1.90 5.78 0.71
N ALA A 135 1.08 5.18 1.57
CA ALA A 135 0.89 3.74 1.64
C ALA A 135 0.05 3.23 0.46
N GLU A 136 -0.99 3.96 0.08
CA GLU A 136 -1.78 3.69 -1.12
C GLU A 136 -0.93 3.79 -2.39
N GLU A 137 -0.15 4.86 -2.55
CA GLU A 137 0.72 5.04 -3.73
C GLU A 137 1.70 3.87 -3.90
N ARG A 138 2.25 3.37 -2.80
CA ARG A 138 3.15 2.20 -2.81
C ARG A 138 2.46 0.91 -3.16
N LEU A 139 1.24 0.74 -2.68
CA LEU A 139 0.44 -0.42 -3.02
C LEU A 139 0.11 -0.40 -4.52
N ILE A 140 -0.25 0.75 -5.07
CA ILE A 140 -0.46 0.92 -6.50
C ILE A 140 0.83 0.64 -7.27
N GLN A 141 1.99 1.11 -6.81
CA GLN A 141 3.28 0.77 -7.41
C GLN A 141 3.54 -0.74 -7.39
N LEU A 142 3.32 -1.42 -6.26
CA LEU A 142 3.45 -2.89 -6.18
C LEU A 142 2.59 -3.60 -7.22
N LEU A 143 1.34 -3.18 -7.40
CA LEU A 143 0.41 -3.78 -8.37
C LEU A 143 0.77 -3.46 -9.82
N ARG A 144 1.52 -2.39 -10.07
CA ARG A 144 1.98 -2.01 -11.42
C ARG A 144 3.27 -2.73 -11.83
N HIS A 145 4.00 -3.32 -10.89
CA HIS A 145 5.25 -4.01 -11.16
C HIS A 145 5.10 -5.54 -11.08
N ASP A 146 5.65 -6.23 -12.07
CA ASP A 146 5.69 -7.70 -12.13
C ASP A 146 6.76 -8.28 -11.18
N ILE A 147 6.52 -8.14 -9.88
CA ILE A 147 7.48 -8.55 -8.83
C ILE A 147 6.86 -9.59 -7.87
N LEU A 148 5.54 -9.60 -7.74
CA LEU A 148 4.81 -10.48 -6.82
C LEU A 148 4.47 -11.81 -7.50
N SER A 149 4.78 -12.90 -6.83
CA SER A 149 4.31 -14.24 -7.21
C SER A 149 2.80 -14.39 -6.95
N PRO A 150 2.12 -15.37 -7.58
CA PRO A 150 0.70 -15.63 -7.33
C PRO A 150 0.35 -15.81 -5.84
N SER A 151 1.19 -16.53 -5.08
CA SER A 151 0.97 -16.69 -3.63
C SER A 151 1.05 -15.36 -2.87
N GLU A 152 1.94 -14.46 -3.27
CA GLU A 152 2.07 -13.15 -2.63
C GLU A 152 0.90 -12.22 -2.98
N LEU A 153 0.36 -12.35 -4.20
CA LEU A 153 -0.87 -11.67 -4.61
C LEU A 153 -2.07 -12.15 -3.80
N THR A 154 -2.18 -13.46 -3.53
CA THR A 154 -3.21 -14.00 -2.63
C THR A 154 -3.10 -13.39 -1.23
N GLU A 155 -1.89 -13.35 -0.65
CA GLU A 155 -1.67 -12.76 0.68
C GLU A 155 -1.99 -11.26 0.70
N LEU A 156 -1.62 -10.53 -0.35
CA LEU A 156 -1.98 -9.12 -0.49
C LEU A 156 -3.50 -8.93 -0.55
N GLY A 157 -4.21 -9.72 -1.34
CA GLY A 157 -5.67 -9.69 -1.42
C GLY A 157 -6.32 -9.93 -0.06
N ASN A 158 -5.86 -10.96 0.67
CA ASN A 158 -6.33 -11.27 2.02
C ASN A 158 -6.09 -10.12 3.00
N ALA A 159 -4.92 -9.50 2.95
CA ALA A 159 -4.56 -8.37 3.82
C ALA A 159 -5.42 -7.13 3.55
N LEU A 160 -5.78 -6.87 2.29
CA LEU A 160 -6.56 -5.70 1.89
C LEU A 160 -8.06 -5.89 2.02
N HIS A 161 -8.58 -7.12 1.98
CA HIS A 161 -10.01 -7.39 2.06
C HIS A 161 -10.71 -6.72 3.25
N PRO A 162 -10.17 -6.67 4.48
CA PRO A 162 -10.81 -5.93 5.57
C PRO A 162 -10.99 -4.42 5.32
N LEU A 163 -10.24 -3.83 4.38
CA LEU A 163 -10.29 -2.39 4.10
C LEU A 163 -11.43 -2.01 3.14
N ILE A 164 -11.94 -2.95 2.33
CA ILE A 164 -13.10 -2.68 1.45
C ILE A 164 -14.39 -2.55 2.27
N HIS A 165 -14.44 -3.15 3.45
CA HIS A 165 -15.58 -3.03 4.39
C HIS A 165 -15.30 -2.07 5.55
N HIS A 166 -14.30 -1.20 5.41
CA HIS A 166 -13.90 -0.29 6.47
C HIS A 166 -14.96 0.81 6.72
N ASP A 167 -15.21 1.19 7.97
CA ASP A 167 -16.26 2.15 8.33
C ASP A 167 -16.10 3.53 7.66
N SER A 168 -14.86 3.98 7.50
CA SER A 168 -14.53 5.23 6.79
C SER A 168 -14.78 5.12 5.28
N GLU A 169 -15.69 5.92 4.75
CA GLU A 169 -15.95 6.02 3.31
C GLU A 169 -14.71 6.45 2.52
N HIS A 170 -13.87 7.33 3.07
CA HIS A 170 -12.60 7.70 2.46
C HIS A 170 -11.66 6.50 2.31
N MET A 171 -11.67 5.57 3.27
CA MET A 171 -10.86 4.35 3.18
C MET A 171 -11.34 3.48 2.02
N ARG A 172 -12.66 3.29 1.90
CA ARG A 172 -13.26 2.49 0.83
C ARG A 172 -12.99 3.12 -0.54
N VAL A 173 -13.06 4.46 -0.66
CA VAL A 173 -12.66 5.21 -1.88
C VAL A 173 -11.21 4.95 -2.29
N ARG A 174 -10.28 4.92 -1.33
CA ARG A 174 -8.87 4.57 -1.62
C ARG A 174 -8.75 3.13 -2.10
N MET A 175 -9.47 2.21 -1.47
CA MET A 175 -9.48 0.81 -1.88
C MET A 175 -10.05 0.62 -3.29
N ILE A 176 -11.04 1.42 -3.69
CA ILE A 176 -11.52 1.42 -5.08
C ILE A 176 -10.38 1.70 -6.05
N ARG A 177 -9.55 2.73 -5.80
CA ARG A 177 -8.40 3.05 -6.64
C ARG A 177 -7.39 1.90 -6.71
N VAL A 178 -7.11 1.27 -5.57
CA VAL A 178 -6.22 0.10 -5.50
C VAL A 178 -6.78 -1.08 -6.30
N LEU A 179 -8.07 -1.38 -6.15
CA LEU A 179 -8.75 -2.46 -6.88
C LEU A 179 -8.73 -2.19 -8.39
N THR A 180 -9.00 -0.96 -8.81
CA THR A 180 -8.93 -0.53 -10.21
C THR A 180 -7.56 -0.80 -10.82
N GLU A 181 -6.48 -0.49 -10.10
CA GLU A 181 -5.12 -0.81 -10.56
C GLU A 181 -4.87 -2.32 -10.62
N GLY A 182 -5.35 -3.08 -9.64
CA GLY A 182 -5.31 -4.54 -9.66
C GLY A 182 -6.04 -5.16 -10.86
N ILE A 183 -7.15 -4.55 -11.29
CA ILE A 183 -7.92 -4.97 -12.48
C ILE A 183 -7.17 -4.64 -13.77
N LEU A 184 -6.63 -3.41 -13.86
CA LEU A 184 -5.99 -2.87 -15.05
C LEU A 184 -4.58 -3.42 -15.31
N ALA A 185 -3.89 -3.89 -14.28
CA ALA A 185 -2.51 -4.36 -14.40
C ALA A 185 -2.43 -5.65 -15.25
N PRO A 186 -1.82 -5.61 -16.45
CA PRO A 186 -1.91 -6.71 -17.41
C PRO A 186 -1.06 -7.93 -17.03
N HIS A 187 -0.03 -7.73 -16.22
CA HIS A 187 0.90 -8.77 -15.77
C HIS A 187 0.37 -9.57 -14.58
N LEU A 188 -0.65 -9.07 -13.87
CA LEU A 188 -1.28 -9.80 -12.78
C LEU A 188 -2.08 -10.97 -13.33
N ASP A 189 -2.08 -12.09 -12.60
CA ASP A 189 -2.80 -13.28 -13.03
C ASP A 189 -4.33 -13.05 -13.05
N LEU A 190 -5.03 -13.98 -13.72
CA LEU A 190 -6.48 -13.89 -13.86
C LEU A 190 -7.21 -14.05 -12.52
N GLU A 191 -6.66 -14.83 -11.59
CA GLU A 191 -7.28 -15.13 -10.29
C GLU A 191 -7.30 -13.88 -9.40
N PHE A 192 -6.16 -13.17 -9.30
CA PHE A 192 -6.05 -11.92 -8.57
C PHE A 192 -6.93 -10.83 -9.18
N ARG A 193 -6.92 -10.70 -10.52
CA ARG A 193 -7.83 -9.77 -11.22
C ARG A 193 -9.29 -10.07 -10.90
N GLN A 194 -9.69 -11.34 -10.93
CA GLN A 194 -11.04 -11.75 -10.59
C GLN A 194 -11.40 -11.46 -9.12
N ALA A 195 -10.44 -11.61 -8.20
CA ALA A 195 -10.61 -11.21 -6.80
C ALA A 195 -10.83 -9.69 -6.68
N CYS A 196 -10.07 -8.88 -7.42
CA CYS A 196 -10.27 -7.44 -7.46
C CYS A 196 -11.64 -7.06 -8.04
N ILE A 197 -12.09 -7.70 -9.12
CA ILE A 197 -13.44 -7.49 -9.70
C ILE A 197 -14.53 -7.86 -8.70
N THR A 198 -14.36 -8.95 -7.96
CA THR A 198 -15.32 -9.41 -6.95
C THR A 198 -15.45 -8.39 -5.82
N ALA A 199 -14.33 -7.95 -5.25
CA ALA A 199 -14.28 -6.90 -4.23
C ALA A 199 -14.84 -5.55 -4.73
N PHE A 200 -14.54 -5.19 -5.98
CA PHE A 200 -15.07 -4.00 -6.63
C PHE A 200 -16.60 -4.07 -6.76
N SER A 201 -17.13 -5.25 -7.12
CA SER A 201 -18.57 -5.48 -7.26
C SER A 201 -19.32 -5.42 -5.94
N GLU A 202 -18.68 -5.82 -4.83
CA GLU A 202 -19.26 -5.69 -3.50
C GLU A 202 -19.48 -4.22 -3.12
N LEU A 203 -18.55 -3.34 -3.51
CA LEU A 203 -18.63 -1.90 -3.26
C LEU A 203 -19.72 -1.20 -4.08
N LEU A 204 -20.21 -1.79 -5.19
CA LEU A 204 -21.37 -1.26 -5.93
C LEU A 204 -22.67 -1.20 -5.10
N LYS A 205 -22.70 -1.89 -3.96
CA LYS A 205 -23.83 -1.88 -3.02
C LYS A 205 -23.63 -0.90 -1.87
N ASP A 206 -22.54 -0.14 -1.86
CA ASP A 206 -22.24 0.82 -0.80
C ASP A 206 -23.27 1.97 -0.78
N PRO A 207 -23.77 2.37 0.39
CA PRO A 207 -24.73 3.47 0.49
C PRO A 207 -24.09 4.87 0.38
N SER A 208 -22.76 5.00 0.44
CA SER A 208 -22.08 6.31 0.39
C SER A 208 -22.03 6.88 -1.02
N LEU A 209 -22.47 8.13 -1.14
CA LEU A 209 -22.37 8.94 -2.36
C LEU A 209 -20.93 9.09 -2.87
N ILE A 210 -19.97 9.25 -1.95
CA ILE A 210 -18.57 9.45 -2.30
C ILE A 210 -17.98 8.16 -2.86
N VAL A 211 -18.34 7.02 -2.26
CA VAL A 211 -17.94 5.68 -2.73
C VAL A 211 -18.53 5.41 -4.12
N SER A 212 -19.83 5.70 -4.31
CA SER A 212 -20.51 5.62 -5.61
C SER A 212 -19.82 6.46 -6.69
N GLY A 213 -19.43 7.70 -6.38
CA GLY A 213 -18.69 8.57 -7.29
C GLY A 213 -17.32 8.00 -7.68
N ALA A 214 -16.57 7.46 -6.73
CA ALA A 214 -15.27 6.84 -7.00
C ALA A 214 -15.39 5.54 -7.83
N LEU A 215 -16.42 4.73 -7.59
CA LEU A 215 -16.72 3.54 -8.40
C LEU A 215 -17.04 3.92 -9.83
N PHE A 216 -17.81 4.99 -10.02
CA PHE A 216 -18.14 5.50 -11.33
C PHE A 216 -16.90 5.90 -12.14
N GLU A 217 -16.02 6.72 -11.55
CA GLU A 217 -14.75 7.13 -12.20
C GLU A 217 -13.88 5.92 -12.54
N SER A 218 -13.84 4.93 -11.65
CA SER A 218 -13.08 3.70 -11.86
C SER A 218 -13.67 2.81 -12.95
N LEU A 219 -14.99 2.64 -13.00
CA LEU A 219 -15.67 1.90 -14.08
C LEU A 219 -15.39 2.54 -15.44
N ALA A 220 -15.43 3.87 -15.51
CA ALA A 220 -15.09 4.62 -16.72
C ALA A 220 -13.64 4.33 -17.16
N GLN A 221 -12.71 4.42 -16.21
CA GLN A 221 -11.30 4.15 -16.47
C GLN A 221 -11.09 2.71 -16.94
N ILE A 222 -11.72 1.72 -16.30
CA ILE A 222 -11.52 0.32 -16.66
C ILE A 222 -12.04 0.03 -18.07
N TYR A 223 -13.22 0.55 -18.38
CA TYR A 223 -13.82 0.41 -19.71
C TYR A 223 -12.97 1.08 -20.80
N GLU A 224 -12.46 2.28 -20.56
CA GLU A 224 -11.58 2.99 -21.52
C GLU A 224 -10.30 2.21 -21.85
N TYR A 225 -9.71 1.54 -20.86
CA TYR A 225 -8.47 0.80 -21.05
C TYR A 225 -8.71 -0.59 -21.66
N HIS A 226 -9.74 -1.31 -21.22
CA HIS A 226 -10.08 -2.63 -21.73
C HIS A 226 -11.57 -2.97 -21.49
N GLU A 227 -12.39 -2.86 -22.54
CA GLU A 227 -13.82 -3.19 -22.49
C GLU A 227 -14.09 -4.64 -22.02
N ASP A 228 -13.14 -5.55 -22.25
CA ASP A 228 -13.29 -6.98 -21.93
C ASP A 228 -12.90 -7.36 -20.48
N LEU A 229 -12.29 -6.45 -19.70
CA LEU A 229 -11.74 -6.80 -18.38
C LEU A 229 -12.81 -6.89 -17.28
N ILE A 230 -13.89 -6.12 -17.39
CA ILE A 230 -15.03 -6.26 -16.48
C ILE A 230 -16.14 -7.02 -17.20
N PRO A 231 -16.68 -8.09 -16.62
CA PRO A 231 -17.88 -8.72 -17.14
C PRO A 231 -18.98 -7.69 -17.38
N LEU A 232 -19.45 -7.57 -18.63
CA LEU A 232 -20.52 -6.62 -19.01
C LEU A 232 -21.69 -6.57 -18.01
N PRO A 233 -22.18 -7.68 -17.43
CA PRO A 233 -23.24 -7.62 -16.42
C PRO A 233 -22.88 -6.79 -15.18
N ILE A 234 -21.62 -6.82 -14.72
CA ILE A 234 -21.14 -6.04 -13.58
C ILE A 234 -21.05 -4.56 -13.97
N PHE A 235 -20.54 -4.27 -15.16
CA PHE A 235 -20.47 -2.91 -15.70
C PHE A 235 -21.88 -2.29 -15.83
N TYR A 236 -22.83 -3.04 -16.40
CA TYR A 236 -24.22 -2.61 -16.51
C TYR A 236 -24.92 -2.49 -15.16
N ASP A 237 -24.77 -3.46 -14.24
CA ASP A 237 -25.38 -3.37 -12.89
C ASP A 237 -24.85 -2.15 -12.13
N GLY A 238 -23.53 -1.89 -12.21
CA GLY A 238 -22.92 -0.70 -11.63
C GLY A 238 -23.49 0.59 -12.21
N LEU A 239 -23.54 0.71 -13.54
CA LEU A 239 -24.12 1.88 -14.21
C LEU A 239 -25.59 2.08 -13.88
N MET A 240 -26.38 1.00 -13.89
CA MET A 240 -27.80 1.05 -13.56
C MET A 240 -28.05 1.54 -12.14
N ARG A 241 -27.27 1.06 -11.16
CA ARG A 241 -27.32 1.52 -9.77
C ARG A 241 -26.97 2.99 -9.62
N LEU A 242 -25.97 3.46 -10.38
CA LEU A 242 -25.56 4.86 -10.36
C LEU A 242 -26.56 5.78 -11.08
N LEU A 243 -27.28 5.27 -12.09
CA LEU A 243 -28.35 6.00 -12.78
C LEU A 243 -29.58 6.24 -11.91
N VAL A 244 -29.97 5.25 -11.11
CA VAL A 244 -31.10 5.36 -10.18
C VAL A 244 -30.69 5.93 -8.82
N HIS A 245 -29.47 6.45 -8.71
CA HIS A 245 -29.00 7.07 -7.48
C HIS A 245 -29.87 8.30 -7.16
N GLN A 246 -30.19 8.50 -5.88
CA GLN A 246 -31.03 9.62 -5.42
C GLN A 246 -30.40 11.00 -5.66
N ASP A 247 -29.12 11.04 -6.03
CA ASP A 247 -28.37 12.28 -6.28
C ASP A 247 -28.31 12.55 -7.78
N ALA A 248 -28.87 13.70 -8.18
CA ALA A 248 -28.98 14.08 -9.58
C ALA A 248 -27.62 14.30 -10.27
N ILE A 249 -26.56 14.65 -9.52
CA ILE A 249 -25.22 14.83 -10.09
C ILE A 249 -24.66 13.48 -10.52
N ILE A 250 -24.76 12.47 -9.66
CA ILE A 250 -24.31 11.10 -9.95
C ILE A 250 -25.14 10.50 -11.09
N ALA A 251 -26.46 10.69 -11.07
CA ALA A 251 -27.34 10.22 -12.14
C ALA A 251 -26.98 10.88 -13.49
N ASN A 252 -26.78 12.19 -13.53
CA ASN A 252 -26.39 12.91 -14.76
C ASN A 252 -25.00 12.51 -15.26
N ALA A 253 -24.02 12.35 -14.37
CA ALA A 253 -22.70 11.84 -14.73
C ALA A 253 -22.80 10.44 -15.33
N SER A 254 -23.62 9.57 -14.75
CA SER A 254 -23.90 8.22 -15.26
C SER A 254 -24.47 8.22 -16.67
N VAL A 255 -25.40 9.15 -16.95
CA VAL A 255 -25.94 9.36 -18.30
C VAL A 255 -24.87 9.81 -19.29
N GLU A 256 -23.99 10.74 -18.91
CA GLU A 256 -22.88 11.17 -19.78
C GLU A 256 -21.91 10.03 -20.08
N LEU A 257 -21.63 9.16 -19.12
CA LEU A 257 -20.80 7.98 -19.34
C LEU A 257 -21.43 7.00 -20.34
N LEU A 258 -22.72 6.72 -20.17
CA LEU A 258 -23.47 5.87 -21.10
C LEU A 258 -23.45 6.40 -22.53
N LYS A 259 -23.60 7.73 -22.69
CA LYS A 259 -23.48 8.41 -23.98
C LYS A 259 -22.06 8.29 -24.54
N ARG A 260 -21.05 8.53 -23.71
CA ARG A 260 -19.63 8.49 -24.08
C ARG A 260 -19.20 7.12 -24.58
N PHE A 261 -19.78 6.05 -24.04
CA PHE A 261 -19.50 4.68 -24.45
C PHE A 261 -20.43 4.14 -25.54
N HIS A 262 -21.15 5.03 -26.25
CA HIS A 262 -22.03 4.67 -27.37
C HIS A 262 -23.04 3.55 -27.04
N MET A 263 -23.41 3.39 -25.77
CA MET A 263 -24.40 2.41 -25.34
C MET A 263 -25.83 2.92 -25.57
N GLU A 264 -26.04 3.66 -26.65
CA GLU A 264 -27.31 4.34 -26.99
C GLU A 264 -28.51 3.37 -27.08
N LEU A 265 -28.26 2.07 -27.33
CA LEU A 265 -29.29 1.05 -27.49
C LEU A 265 -29.99 0.61 -26.19
N SER A 266 -29.43 0.89 -25.01
CA SER A 266 -30.02 0.49 -23.72
C SER A 266 -30.60 1.66 -22.91
N ILE A 267 -30.11 2.89 -23.08
CA ILE A 267 -30.51 4.06 -22.28
C ILE A 267 -32.01 4.37 -22.44
N GLN A 268 -32.55 4.33 -23.66
CA GLN A 268 -33.98 4.62 -23.89
C GLN A 268 -34.91 3.56 -23.27
N LYS A 269 -34.48 2.30 -23.18
CA LYS A 269 -35.26 1.24 -22.52
C LYS A 269 -35.21 1.35 -21.00
N VAL A 270 -34.06 1.73 -20.47
CA VAL A 270 -33.85 1.95 -19.04
C VAL A 270 -34.64 3.17 -18.55
N LEU A 271 -34.53 4.30 -19.25
CA LEU A 271 -35.28 5.51 -18.89
C LEU A 271 -36.80 5.36 -19.06
N ALA A 272 -37.27 4.43 -19.90
CA ALA A 272 -38.69 4.13 -20.06
C ALA A 272 -39.25 3.15 -19.01
N SER A 273 -38.40 2.56 -18.16
CA SER A 273 -38.78 1.58 -17.11
C SER A 273 -38.62 2.11 -15.68
N ILE A 274 -38.21 3.37 -15.53
CA ILE A 274 -38.23 4.18 -14.31
C ILE A 274 -39.46 5.08 -14.37
#